data_AF-A0A359BCK9-F1
#
_entry.id   AF-A0A359BCK9-F1
#
_cell.length_a   1.000
_cell.length_b   1.000
_cell.length_c   1.000
_cell.angle_alpha   90.00
_cell.angle_beta   90.00
_cell.angle_gamma   90.00
#
_symmetry.space_group_name_H-M   'P 1'
#
loop_
_entity.id
_entity.type
_entity.pdbx_description
1 polymer ?
#
loop_
_entity_poly.entity_id
_entity_poly.type
_entity_poly.pdbx_seq_one_letter_code
_entity_poly.pdbx_strand_id
1 'polypeptide(L)'
;MNLVTLLSESDKKALIVLLVIAMVLFLLIGLLGIGIRKTMIHQSKKADTLMHDVAITHVVDTPASFKKFGFKKNCRKYFKESLWPFLIAIVGLLVYLITNIATSRWNENPFAILNDLFFSFNWEEEGLWVNVFGLTLLSRFPSVSHSPTFILPNLPFYISAACFYTSIVYYLIVSQAFFSRQIMIGRRAVSVFEKSLEGYKASEDIKITPDKPLPPSE
;
A
#
# COMPACT_ATOMS: atom_id res chain seq x y z
N MET A 1 43.08 22.85 5.58
CA MET A 1 43.78 21.55 5.62
C MET A 1 42.81 20.52 5.07
N ASN A 2 43.05 20.07 3.83
CA ASN A 2 42.03 19.46 2.98
C ASN A 2 41.82 17.98 3.35
N LEU A 3 40.62 17.61 3.79
CA LEU A 3 40.20 16.21 3.99
C LEU A 3 40.34 15.34 2.73
N VAL A 4 40.46 15.95 1.54
CA VAL A 4 40.53 15.29 0.23
C VAL A 4 41.91 14.70 -0.09
N THR A 5 42.99 15.20 0.54
CA THR A 5 44.38 14.79 0.23
C THR A 5 44.88 13.62 1.06
N LEU A 6 44.07 13.10 2.00
CA LEU A 6 44.44 12.01 2.92
C LEU A 6 43.71 10.68 2.64
N LEU A 7 42.83 10.63 1.63
CA LEU A 7 42.14 9.41 1.23
C LEU A 7 42.93 8.64 0.17
N SER A 8 43.12 7.33 0.42
CA SER A 8 43.63 6.37 -0.56
C SER A 8 42.69 6.30 -1.78
N GLU A 9 43.20 5.93 -2.96
CA GLU A 9 42.35 5.75 -4.15
C GLU A 9 41.25 4.70 -3.94
N SER A 10 41.51 3.69 -3.10
CA SER A 10 40.52 2.70 -2.67
C SER A 10 39.32 3.35 -1.98
N ASP A 11 39.59 4.36 -1.16
CA ASP A 11 38.61 5.00 -0.30
C ASP A 11 37.70 5.93 -1.10
N LYS A 12 38.28 6.62 -2.10
CA LYS A 12 37.53 7.42 -3.07
C LYS A 12 36.61 6.54 -3.90
N LYS A 13 37.07 5.35 -4.34
CA LYS A 13 36.24 4.38 -5.06
C LYS A 13 35.11 3.82 -4.19
N ALA A 14 35.39 3.47 -2.93
CA ALA A 14 34.39 3.00 -1.99
C ALA A 14 33.29 4.05 -1.72
N LEU A 15 33.67 5.32 -1.57
CA LEU A 15 32.73 6.42 -1.34
C LEU A 15 31.82 6.67 -2.55
N ILE A 16 32.37 6.57 -3.78
CA ILE A 16 31.58 6.65 -5.02
C ILE A 16 30.55 5.51 -5.08
N VAL A 17 30.95 4.27 -4.78
CA VAL A 17 30.05 3.11 -4.78
C VAL A 17 28.91 3.28 -3.76
N LEU A 18 29.23 3.73 -2.54
CA LEU A 18 28.23 3.98 -1.50
C LEU A 18 27.21 5.05 -1.94
N LEU A 19 27.67 6.13 -2.58
CA LEU A 19 26.79 7.19 -3.07
C LEU A 19 25.88 6.69 -4.20
N VAL A 20 26.39 5.85 -5.10
CA VAL A 20 25.58 5.20 -6.15
C VAL A 20 24.51 4.30 -5.55
N ILE A 21 24.86 3.47 -4.55
CA ILE A 21 23.89 2.60 -3.85
C ILE A 21 22.81 3.45 -3.18
N ALA A 22 23.19 4.51 -2.48
CA ALA A 22 22.23 5.42 -1.86
C ALA A 22 21.28 6.06 -2.89
N MET A 23 21.82 6.52 -4.03
CA MET A 23 21.02 7.08 -5.12
C MET A 23 20.01 6.08 -5.69
N VAL A 24 20.43 4.82 -5.91
CA VAL A 24 19.54 3.75 -6.37
C VAL A 24 18.45 3.47 -5.34
N LEU A 25 18.78 3.41 -4.05
CA LEU A 25 17.79 3.22 -2.98
C LEU A 25 16.77 4.35 -2.95
N PHE A 26 17.19 5.62 -3.05
CA PHE A 26 16.28 6.76 -3.12
C PHE A 26 15.36 6.68 -4.34
N LEU A 27 15.88 6.27 -5.50
CA LEU A 27 15.09 6.08 -6.71
C LEU A 27 14.03 4.98 -6.54
N LEU A 28 14.40 3.85 -5.93
CA LEU A 28 13.47 2.75 -5.65
C LEU A 28 12.35 3.17 -4.69
N ILE A 29 12.69 3.87 -3.60
CA ILE A 29 11.72 4.41 -2.65
C ILE A 29 10.78 5.42 -3.34
N GLY A 30 11.34 6.29 -4.19
CA GLY A 30 10.57 7.24 -4.99
C GLY A 30 9.57 6.57 -5.93
N LEU A 31 9.99 5.53 -6.64
CA LEU A 31 9.12 4.74 -7.53
C LEU A 31 7.99 4.04 -6.75
N LEU A 32 8.31 3.43 -5.60
CA LEU A 32 7.32 2.83 -4.72
C LEU A 32 6.30 3.87 -4.24
N GLY A 33 6.76 5.06 -3.84
CA GLY A 33 5.91 6.17 -3.44
C GLY A 33 4.95 6.63 -4.54
N ILE A 34 5.43 6.72 -5.79
CA ILE A 34 4.59 7.05 -6.96
C ILE A 34 3.54 5.96 -7.19
N GLY A 35 3.93 4.69 -7.07
CA GLY A 35 3.02 3.55 -7.18
C GLY A 35 1.88 3.62 -6.16
N ILE A 36 2.22 3.80 -4.88
CA ILE A 36 1.25 3.96 -3.79
C ILE A 36 0.34 5.17 -4.03
N ARG A 37 0.88 6.30 -4.47
CA ARG A 37 0.07 7.49 -4.74
C ARG A 37 -0.94 7.24 -5.86
N LYS A 38 -0.54 6.56 -6.93
CA LYS A 38 -1.43 6.22 -8.07
C LYS A 38 -2.56 5.30 -7.64
N THR A 39 -2.27 4.27 -6.84
CA THR A 39 -3.32 3.38 -6.31
C THR A 39 -4.24 4.11 -5.35
N MET A 40 -3.72 4.99 -4.48
CA MET A 40 -4.54 5.82 -3.60
C MET A 40 -5.50 6.71 -4.39
N ILE A 41 -5.04 7.41 -5.44
CA ILE A 41 -5.90 8.27 -6.27
C ILE A 41 -7.01 7.46 -6.96
N HIS A 42 -6.70 6.25 -7.43
CA HIS A 42 -7.73 5.40 -8.03
C HIS A 42 -8.78 4.97 -6.98
N GLN A 43 -8.34 4.59 -5.78
CA GLN A 43 -9.24 4.16 -4.71
C GLN A 43 -10.03 5.33 -4.10
N SER A 44 -9.51 6.55 -4.13
CA SER A 44 -10.20 7.74 -3.63
C SER A 44 -11.40 8.11 -4.50
N LYS A 45 -11.34 7.92 -5.83
CA LYS A 45 -12.51 8.10 -6.71
C LYS A 45 -13.68 7.20 -6.32
N LYS A 46 -13.42 6.00 -5.82
CA LYS A 46 -14.49 5.11 -5.30
C LYS A 46 -15.16 5.65 -4.04
N ALA A 47 -14.51 6.54 -3.29
CA ALA A 47 -15.14 7.22 -2.15
C ALA A 47 -16.18 8.23 -2.64
N ASP A 48 -15.90 8.94 -3.74
CA ASP A 48 -16.84 9.89 -4.34
C ASP A 48 -18.11 9.16 -4.78
N THR A 49 -17.99 8.00 -5.45
CA THR A 49 -19.16 7.18 -5.83
C THR A 49 -19.99 6.71 -4.62
N LEU A 50 -19.35 6.38 -3.49
CA LEU A 50 -20.06 5.92 -2.29
C LEU A 50 -20.88 7.02 -1.62
N MET A 51 -20.46 8.27 -1.78
CA MET A 51 -21.05 9.45 -1.13
C MET A 51 -21.89 10.29 -2.09
N HIS A 52 -21.81 10.05 -3.40
CA HIS A 52 -22.51 10.79 -4.45
C HIS A 52 -24.01 10.93 -4.18
N ASP A 53 -24.71 9.81 -4.01
CA ASP A 53 -26.18 9.85 -3.84
C ASP A 53 -26.58 10.58 -2.57
N VAL A 54 -25.77 10.49 -1.52
CA VAL A 54 -26.04 11.12 -0.22
C VAL A 54 -25.76 12.62 -0.26
N ALA A 55 -24.81 13.05 -1.08
CA ALA A 55 -24.54 14.45 -1.32
C ALA A 55 -25.64 15.11 -2.18
N ILE A 56 -26.11 14.44 -3.24
CA ILE A 56 -27.11 15.00 -4.17
C ILE A 56 -28.51 15.03 -3.55
N THR A 57 -28.87 14.02 -2.76
CA THR A 57 -30.20 13.94 -2.14
C THR A 57 -30.36 14.82 -0.90
N HIS A 58 -29.33 15.59 -0.51
CA HIS A 58 -29.32 16.43 0.69
C HIS A 58 -29.75 15.68 1.97
N VAL A 59 -29.47 14.37 2.06
CA VAL A 59 -29.74 13.56 3.27
C VAL A 59 -28.79 13.95 4.41
N VAL A 60 -27.68 14.61 4.08
CA VAL A 60 -26.66 15.05 5.04
C VAL A 60 -26.31 16.50 4.77
N ASP A 61 -26.67 17.38 5.72
CA ASP A 61 -26.51 18.83 5.57
C ASP A 61 -25.29 19.40 6.29
N THR A 62 -24.61 18.60 7.11
CA THR A 62 -23.46 19.05 7.90
C THR A 62 -22.19 18.27 7.60
N PRO A 63 -21.02 18.92 7.64
CA PRO A 63 -19.74 18.28 7.39
C PRO A 63 -19.44 17.16 8.42
N ALA A 64 -19.88 17.34 9.67
CA ALA A 64 -19.73 16.35 10.72
C ALA A 64 -20.56 15.08 10.44
N SER A 65 -21.83 15.24 10.05
CA SER A 65 -22.69 14.13 9.66
C SER A 65 -22.16 13.42 8.41
N PHE A 66 -21.58 14.15 7.46
CA PHE A 66 -20.97 13.60 6.26
C PHE A 66 -19.76 12.71 6.58
N LYS A 67 -18.86 13.19 7.45
CA LYS A 67 -17.72 12.40 7.93
C LYS A 67 -18.16 11.14 8.65
N LYS A 68 -19.15 11.25 9.56
CA LYS A 68 -19.66 10.11 10.33
C LYS A 68 -20.31 9.05 9.43
N PHE A 69 -21.13 9.49 8.48
CA PHE A 69 -21.79 8.61 7.54
C PHE A 69 -20.80 7.97 6.56
N GLY A 70 -19.87 8.76 6.02
CA GLY A 70 -18.81 8.29 5.14
C GLY A 70 -17.90 7.26 5.82
N PHE A 71 -17.51 7.50 7.07
CA PHE A 71 -16.75 6.53 7.86
C PHE A 71 -17.52 5.20 8.01
N LYS A 72 -18.81 5.26 8.37
CA LYS A 72 -19.65 4.05 8.50
C LYS A 72 -19.73 3.25 7.19
N LYS A 73 -19.92 3.94 6.04
CA LYS A 73 -19.91 3.29 4.72
C LYS A 73 -18.53 2.71 4.38
N ASN A 74 -17.45 3.43 4.67
CA ASN A 74 -16.09 2.99 4.41
C ASN A 74 -15.73 1.75 5.24
N CYS A 75 -16.09 1.71 6.53
CA CYS A 75 -15.92 0.52 7.38
C CYS A 75 -16.70 -0.68 6.87
N ARG A 76 -17.95 -0.51 6.43
CA ARG A 76 -18.76 -1.58 5.83
C ARG A 76 -18.11 -2.14 4.56
N LYS A 77 -17.57 -1.27 3.72
CA LYS A 77 -16.85 -1.67 2.51
C LYS A 77 -15.54 -2.37 2.84
N TYR A 78 -14.77 -1.85 3.79
CA TYR A 78 -13.54 -2.47 4.27
C TYR A 78 -13.79 -3.88 4.80
N PHE A 79 -14.81 -4.07 5.63
CA PHE A 79 -15.19 -5.39 6.13
C PHE A 79 -15.47 -6.36 4.97
N LYS A 80 -16.33 -5.98 4.01
CA LYS A 80 -16.62 -6.81 2.84
C LYS A 80 -15.38 -7.13 1.98
N GLU A 81 -14.52 -6.13 1.73
CA GLU A 81 -13.29 -6.32 0.95
C GLU A 81 -12.27 -7.18 1.70
N SER A 82 -12.21 -7.09 3.04
CA SER A 82 -11.31 -7.87 3.89
C SER A 82 -11.71 -9.35 4.01
N LEU A 83 -12.96 -9.71 3.76
CA LEU A 83 -13.38 -11.12 3.79
C LEU A 83 -12.61 -11.97 2.77
N TRP A 84 -12.28 -11.42 1.60
CA TRP A 84 -11.53 -12.14 0.56
C TRP A 84 -10.14 -12.62 1.01
N PRO A 85 -9.24 -11.77 1.52
CA PRO A 85 -7.96 -12.25 2.04
C PRO A 85 -8.15 -13.24 3.20
N PHE A 86 -9.15 -13.08 4.06
CA PHE A 86 -9.43 -14.09 5.10
C PHE A 86 -9.87 -15.44 4.51
N LEU A 87 -10.71 -15.45 3.48
CA LEU A 87 -11.10 -16.68 2.77
C LEU A 87 -9.88 -17.38 2.15
N ILE A 88 -8.98 -16.62 1.52
CA ILE A 88 -7.74 -17.16 0.96
C ILE A 88 -6.85 -17.76 2.07
N ALA A 89 -6.74 -17.08 3.21
CA ALA A 89 -5.99 -17.61 4.36
C ALA A 89 -6.61 -18.87 4.94
N ILE A 90 -7.95 -18.96 5.00
CA ILE A 90 -8.66 -20.17 5.43
C ILE A 90 -8.38 -21.33 4.48
N VAL A 91 -8.38 -21.11 3.16
CA VAL A 91 -8.00 -22.14 2.19
C VAL A 91 -6.56 -22.59 2.42
N GLY A 92 -5.62 -21.66 2.60
CA GLY A 92 -4.22 -21.97 2.91
C GLY A 92 -4.07 -22.78 4.20
N LEU A 93 -4.84 -22.44 5.24
CA LEU A 93 -4.89 -23.15 6.52
C LEU A 93 -5.47 -24.56 6.37
N LEU A 94 -6.54 -24.74 5.59
CA LEU A 94 -7.12 -26.05 5.34
C LEU A 94 -6.13 -26.97 4.61
N VAL A 95 -5.45 -26.46 3.58
CA VAL A 95 -4.40 -27.21 2.88
C VAL A 95 -3.29 -27.62 3.85
N TYR A 96 -2.85 -26.71 4.72
CA TYR A 96 -1.85 -27.00 5.75
C TYR A 96 -2.32 -28.10 6.72
N LEU A 97 -3.53 -27.98 7.27
CA LEU A 97 -4.07 -28.93 8.24
C LEU A 97 -4.26 -30.32 7.63
N ILE A 98 -4.86 -30.40 6.44
CA ILE A 98 -5.08 -31.68 5.74
C ILE A 98 -3.74 -32.38 5.46
N THR A 99 -2.74 -31.62 5.02
CA THR A 99 -1.39 -32.15 4.74
C THR A 99 -0.76 -32.70 6.02
N ASN A 100 -0.79 -31.93 7.10
CA ASN A 100 -0.20 -32.36 8.37
C ASN A 100 -0.89 -33.58 8.99
N ILE A 101 -2.21 -33.70 8.83
CA ILE A 101 -2.96 -34.89 9.25
C ILE A 101 -2.54 -36.10 8.40
N ALA A 102 -2.41 -35.94 7.08
CA ALA A 102 -2.08 -37.02 6.17
C ALA A 102 -0.61 -37.50 6.27
N THR A 103 0.34 -36.59 6.54
CA THR A 103 1.79 -36.91 6.52
C THR A 103 2.44 -36.88 7.89
N SER A 104 1.73 -36.46 8.95
CA SER A 104 2.27 -36.26 10.32
C SER A 104 3.48 -35.33 10.42
N ARG A 105 3.60 -34.35 9.51
CA ARG A 105 4.75 -33.41 9.41
C ARG A 105 4.56 -32.11 10.22
N TRP A 106 4.00 -32.19 11.44
CA TRP A 106 3.61 -31.01 12.24
C TRP A 106 4.74 -30.04 12.62
N ASN A 107 5.98 -30.52 12.62
CA ASN A 107 7.15 -29.70 12.98
C ASN A 107 7.67 -28.84 11.82
N GLU A 108 7.09 -28.98 10.63
CA GLU A 108 7.58 -28.30 9.44
C GLU A 108 6.94 -26.94 9.24
N ASN A 109 7.79 -25.95 8.90
CA ASN A 109 7.34 -24.61 8.62
C ASN A 109 7.10 -24.42 7.10
N PRO A 110 5.85 -24.19 6.65
CA PRO A 110 5.53 -24.01 5.23
C PRO A 110 6.24 -22.81 4.61
N PHE A 111 6.50 -21.76 5.40
CA PHE A 111 7.21 -20.57 4.93
C PHE A 111 8.70 -20.83 4.73
N ALA A 112 9.30 -21.67 5.57
CA ALA A 112 10.70 -22.09 5.41
C ALA A 112 10.85 -23.00 4.18
N ILE A 113 9.92 -23.93 4.00
CA ILE A 113 9.89 -24.83 2.84
C ILE A 113 9.73 -24.05 1.52
N LEU A 114 8.91 -23.00 1.50
CA LEU A 114 8.79 -22.16 0.30
C LEU A 114 10.13 -21.53 -0.13
N ASN A 115 11.06 -21.32 0.80
CA ASN A 115 12.40 -20.80 0.50
C ASN A 115 13.20 -21.75 -0.42
N ASP A 116 12.87 -23.04 -0.47
CA ASP A 116 13.48 -24.01 -1.39
C ASP A 116 13.29 -23.59 -2.87
N LEU A 117 12.24 -22.81 -3.17
CA LEU A 117 11.97 -22.32 -4.53
C LEU A 117 12.79 -21.09 -4.91
N PHE A 118 13.51 -20.49 -3.97
CA PHE A 118 14.25 -19.25 -4.16
C PHE A 118 15.75 -19.44 -3.94
N PHE A 119 16.52 -18.47 -4.45
CA PHE A 119 17.94 -18.39 -4.13
C PHE A 119 18.11 -17.89 -2.70
N SER A 120 18.90 -18.61 -1.91
CA SER A 120 19.39 -18.11 -0.63
C SER A 120 20.88 -17.82 -0.74
N PHE A 121 21.30 -16.72 -0.12
CA PHE A 121 22.68 -16.27 -0.13
C PHE A 121 23.31 -16.45 1.25
N ASN A 122 24.57 -16.85 1.30
CA ASN A 122 25.30 -16.98 2.56
C ASN A 122 25.85 -15.62 3.00
N TRP A 123 25.11 -14.93 3.87
CA TRP A 123 25.52 -13.63 4.42
C TRP A 123 26.56 -13.73 5.55
N GLU A 124 26.85 -14.95 6.01
CA GLU A 124 27.81 -15.23 7.10
C GLU A 124 29.17 -15.72 6.57
N GLU A 125 29.39 -15.67 5.26
CA GLU A 125 30.66 -16.08 4.65
C GLU A 125 31.84 -15.25 5.18
N GLU A 126 32.94 -15.92 5.55
CA GLU A 126 34.14 -15.24 6.02
C GLU A 126 34.68 -14.26 4.96
N GLY A 127 35.02 -13.06 5.41
CA GLY A 127 35.53 -11.98 4.55
C GLY A 127 34.44 -11.22 3.74
N LEU A 128 33.16 -11.53 3.91
CA LEU A 128 32.05 -10.80 3.27
C LEU A 128 31.91 -9.36 3.82
N TRP A 129 32.02 -9.22 5.14
CA TRP A 129 31.93 -7.94 5.83
C TRP A 129 33.33 -7.42 6.17
N VAL A 130 33.66 -6.24 5.66
CA VAL A 130 34.95 -5.59 5.89
C VAL A 130 34.71 -4.22 6.52
N ASN A 131 35.49 -3.90 7.56
CA ASN A 131 35.44 -2.59 8.20
C ASN A 131 36.26 -1.58 7.40
N VAL A 132 35.59 -0.59 6.82
CA VAL A 132 36.23 0.54 6.12
C VAL A 132 35.71 1.82 6.77
N PHE A 133 36.61 2.67 7.27
CA PHE A 133 36.25 3.90 8.02
C PHE A 133 35.36 3.68 9.26
N GLY A 134 35.50 2.53 9.95
CA GLY A 134 34.66 2.19 11.09
C GLY A 134 33.22 1.81 10.73
N LEU A 135 32.91 1.68 9.44
CA LEU A 135 31.65 1.16 8.93
C LEU A 135 31.88 -0.26 8.38
N THR A 136 31.04 -1.21 8.77
CA THR A 136 30.99 -2.55 8.19
C THR A 136 30.35 -2.47 6.80
N LEU A 137 31.15 -2.63 5.76
CA LEU A 137 30.71 -2.63 4.37
C LEU A 137 30.81 -4.02 3.75
N LEU A 138 29.95 -4.27 2.77
CA LEU A 138 29.97 -5.50 1.97
C LEU A 138 31.14 -5.43 0.97
N SER A 139 32.09 -6.36 1.06
CA SER A 139 33.27 -6.39 0.18
C SER A 139 32.99 -7.05 -1.17
N ARG A 140 32.17 -8.09 -1.16
CA ARG A 140 31.78 -8.91 -2.33
C ARG A 140 30.35 -9.39 -2.18
N PHE A 141 29.72 -9.72 -3.30
CA PHE A 141 28.39 -10.31 -3.25
C PHE A 141 28.47 -11.73 -2.66
N PRO A 142 27.56 -12.12 -1.75
CA PRO A 142 27.62 -13.41 -1.07
C PRO A 142 27.48 -14.59 -2.04
N SER A 143 28.16 -15.70 -1.71
CA SER A 143 27.98 -16.94 -2.47
C SER A 143 26.55 -17.48 -2.33
N VAL A 144 26.08 -18.16 -3.38
CA VAL A 144 24.78 -18.85 -3.33
C VAL A 144 24.88 -20.01 -2.34
N SER A 145 24.04 -20.00 -1.32
CA SER A 145 23.92 -21.07 -0.31
C SER A 145 22.98 -22.18 -0.79
N HIS A 146 21.84 -21.78 -1.38
CA HIS A 146 20.85 -22.70 -1.92
C HIS A 146 20.44 -22.28 -3.33
N SER A 147 20.44 -23.23 -4.25
CA SER A 147 19.86 -23.09 -5.59
C SER A 147 18.41 -23.56 -5.58
N PRO A 148 17.51 -22.93 -6.35
CA PRO A 148 16.09 -23.27 -6.34
C PRO A 148 15.87 -24.73 -6.75
N THR A 149 15.22 -25.50 -5.88
CA THR A 149 14.85 -26.90 -6.14
C THR A 149 13.36 -27.09 -5.91
N PHE A 150 12.71 -27.80 -6.83
CA PHE A 150 11.29 -28.13 -6.71
C PHE A 150 11.13 -29.56 -6.18
N ILE A 151 10.65 -29.68 -4.94
CA ILE A 151 10.46 -30.97 -4.26
C ILE A 151 8.96 -31.30 -4.27
N LEU A 152 8.56 -32.27 -5.08
CA LEU A 152 7.15 -32.62 -5.28
C LEU A 152 6.40 -32.98 -3.97
N PRO A 153 6.98 -33.74 -3.02
CA PRO A 153 6.36 -33.98 -1.71
C PRO A 153 6.01 -32.72 -0.90
N ASN A 154 6.67 -31.59 -1.17
CA ASN A 154 6.44 -30.32 -0.48
C ASN A 154 5.40 -29.43 -1.19
N LEU A 155 4.81 -29.89 -2.30
CA LEU A 155 3.81 -29.15 -3.07
C LEU A 155 2.67 -28.57 -2.22
N PRO A 156 2.05 -29.32 -1.27
CA PRO A 156 0.97 -28.75 -0.46
C PRO A 156 1.44 -27.61 0.44
N PHE A 157 2.67 -27.66 0.94
CA PHE A 157 3.26 -26.58 1.73
C PHE A 157 3.55 -25.35 0.87
N TYR A 158 4.01 -25.52 -0.37
CA TYR A 158 4.16 -24.40 -1.32
C TYR A 158 2.83 -23.69 -1.58
N ILE A 159 1.76 -24.46 -1.82
CA ILE A 159 0.41 -23.91 -2.06
C ILE A 159 -0.08 -23.16 -0.82
N SER A 160 0.05 -23.76 0.37
CA SER A 160 -0.35 -23.13 1.62
C SER A 160 0.37 -21.81 1.87
N ALA A 161 1.70 -21.79 1.74
CA ALA A 161 2.51 -20.59 1.92
C ALA A 161 2.15 -19.50 0.89
N ALA A 162 1.95 -19.87 -0.37
CA ALA A 162 1.51 -18.94 -1.41
C ALA A 162 0.14 -18.31 -1.09
N CYS A 163 -0.82 -19.09 -0.58
CA CYS A 163 -2.11 -18.57 -0.11
C CYS A 163 -1.93 -17.57 1.03
N PHE A 164 -1.07 -17.85 2.01
CA PHE A 164 -0.79 -16.93 3.11
C PHE A 164 -0.15 -15.63 2.63
N TYR A 165 0.89 -15.68 1.79
CA TYR A 165 1.50 -14.48 1.23
C TYR A 165 0.52 -13.65 0.41
N THR A 166 -0.29 -14.31 -0.44
CA THR A 166 -1.31 -13.64 -1.25
C THR A 166 -2.36 -12.96 -0.36
N SER A 167 -2.79 -13.64 0.71
CA SER A 167 -3.73 -13.07 1.68
C SER A 167 -3.16 -11.84 2.38
N ILE A 168 -1.90 -11.90 2.84
CA ILE A 168 -1.22 -10.77 3.49
C ILE A 168 -1.13 -9.57 2.53
N VAL A 169 -0.59 -9.78 1.32
CA VAL A 169 -0.44 -8.72 0.32
C VAL A 169 -1.79 -8.11 -0.03
N TYR A 170 -2.82 -8.94 -0.25
CA TYR A 170 -4.15 -8.44 -0.57
C TYR A 170 -4.76 -7.66 0.61
N TYR A 171 -4.61 -8.13 1.85
CA TYR A 171 -5.08 -7.42 3.03
C TYR A 171 -4.42 -6.03 3.18
N LEU A 172 -3.12 -5.93 2.88
CA LEU A 172 -2.42 -4.64 2.87
C LEU A 172 -2.99 -3.69 1.82
N ILE A 173 -3.30 -4.17 0.61
CA ILE A 173 -3.92 -3.37 -0.44
C ILE A 173 -5.31 -2.86 0.00
N VAL A 174 -6.12 -3.72 0.63
CA VAL A 174 -7.45 -3.36 1.14
C VAL A 174 -7.34 -2.31 2.27
N SER A 175 -6.35 -2.45 3.15
CA SER A 175 -6.06 -1.49 4.22
C SER A 175 -5.64 -0.13 3.66
N GLN A 176 -4.73 -0.10 2.69
CA GLN A 176 -4.34 1.13 1.99
C GLN A 176 -5.54 1.80 1.31
N ALA A 177 -6.42 1.02 0.68
CA ALA A 177 -7.63 1.53 0.06
C ALA A 177 -8.59 2.17 1.09
N PHE A 178 -8.71 1.57 2.28
CA PHE A 178 -9.52 2.13 3.38
C PHE A 178 -9.00 3.52 3.81
N PHE A 179 -7.69 3.65 4.05
CA PHE A 179 -7.07 4.93 4.43
C PHE A 179 -7.23 5.98 3.33
N SER A 180 -6.99 5.62 2.06
CA SER A 180 -7.19 6.53 0.93
C SER A 180 -8.61 7.09 0.87
N ARG A 181 -9.62 6.21 1.00
CA ARG A 181 -11.02 6.61 0.99
C ARG A 181 -11.36 7.51 2.19
N GLN A 182 -10.78 7.22 3.36
CA GLN A 182 -11.04 8.02 4.56
C GLN A 182 -10.50 9.45 4.43
N ILE A 183 -9.29 9.62 3.91
CA ILE A 183 -8.70 10.94 3.64
C ILE A 183 -9.57 11.71 2.64
N MET A 184 -10.03 11.03 1.58
CA MET A 184 -10.87 11.65 0.56
C MET A 184 -12.23 12.11 1.12
N ILE A 185 -12.90 11.28 1.91
CA ILE A 185 -14.15 11.66 2.59
C ILE A 185 -13.93 12.89 3.47
N GLY A 186 -12.80 12.95 4.19
CA GLY A 186 -12.43 14.11 4.99
C GLY A 186 -12.30 15.39 4.18
N ARG A 187 -11.64 15.32 3.01
CA ARG A 187 -11.49 16.46 2.08
C ARG A 187 -12.83 16.89 1.48
N ARG A 188 -13.66 15.92 1.04
CA ARG A 188 -14.99 16.20 0.48
C ARG A 188 -15.96 16.79 1.48
N ALA A 189 -15.87 16.39 2.75
CA ALA A 189 -16.67 17.00 3.81
C ALA A 189 -16.42 18.50 3.97
N VAL A 190 -15.23 18.99 3.61
CA VAL A 190 -14.96 20.43 3.59
C VAL A 190 -15.49 21.02 2.28
N SER A 191 -15.06 20.50 1.14
CA SER A 191 -15.36 21.11 -0.17
C SER A 191 -16.85 21.12 -0.55
N VAL A 192 -17.63 20.12 -0.13
CA VAL A 192 -19.07 20.03 -0.48
C VAL A 192 -19.92 20.97 0.38
N PHE A 193 -19.48 21.26 1.61
CA PHE A 193 -20.20 22.12 2.56
C PHE A 193 -19.56 23.49 2.71
N GLU A 194 -18.58 23.81 1.86
CA GLU A 194 -17.88 25.08 1.85
C GLU A 194 -18.80 26.17 1.31
N LYS A 195 -19.23 27.06 2.20
CA LYS A 195 -19.94 28.28 1.86
C LYS A 195 -18.92 29.40 1.67
N SER A 196 -18.24 29.40 0.52
CA SER A 196 -17.32 30.50 0.16
C SER A 196 -18.08 31.64 -0.51
N LEU A 197 -17.74 32.88 -0.12
CA LEU A 197 -18.17 34.12 -0.78
C LEU A 197 -17.12 34.59 -1.81
N GLU A 198 -16.08 33.81 -2.09
CA GLU A 198 -15.07 34.18 -3.09
C GLU A 198 -15.72 34.33 -4.48
N GLY A 199 -15.67 35.56 -5.01
CA GLY A 199 -16.32 35.92 -6.27
C GLY A 199 -17.76 36.41 -6.14
N TYR A 200 -18.34 36.49 -4.94
CA TYR A 200 -19.69 36.99 -4.74
C TYR A 200 -19.75 38.51 -4.97
N LYS A 201 -20.34 38.90 -6.11
CA LYS A 201 -20.68 40.29 -6.43
C LYS A 201 -22.18 40.48 -6.21
N ALA A 202 -22.54 41.03 -5.05
CA ALA A 202 -23.93 41.29 -4.66
C ALA A 202 -24.73 42.12 -5.69
N SER A 203 -24.06 42.87 -6.57
CA SER A 203 -24.67 43.71 -7.61
C SER A 203 -25.01 43.00 -8.92
N GLU A 204 -24.42 41.84 -9.22
CA GLU A 204 -24.60 41.13 -10.50
C GLU A 204 -25.61 39.95 -10.39
N ASP A 205 -25.71 39.32 -9.21
CA ASP A 205 -26.54 38.12 -8.99
C ASP A 205 -27.95 38.39 -8.44
N ILE A 206 -28.24 39.61 -7.97
CA ILE A 206 -29.62 40.04 -7.72
C ILE A 206 -30.25 40.41 -9.07
N LYS A 207 -30.44 39.42 -9.94
CA LYS A 207 -31.43 39.54 -11.00
C LYS A 207 -32.79 39.44 -10.34
N ILE A 208 -33.35 40.59 -9.97
CA ILE A 208 -34.80 40.75 -9.87
C ILE A 208 -35.31 40.43 -11.27
N THR A 209 -35.60 39.16 -11.52
CA THR A 209 -36.45 38.81 -12.66
C THR A 209 -37.81 39.31 -12.21
N PRO A 210 -38.37 40.39 -12.78
CA PRO A 210 -39.76 40.69 -12.50
C PRO A 210 -40.53 39.46 -12.96
N ASP A 211 -41.20 38.78 -12.02
CA ASP A 211 -42.11 37.69 -12.35
C ASP A 211 -43.02 38.22 -13.47
N LYS A 212 -42.96 37.59 -14.64
CA LYS A 212 -43.93 37.90 -15.69
C LYS A 212 -45.29 37.65 -15.07
N PRO A 213 -46.23 38.63 -15.12
CA PRO A 213 -47.54 38.42 -14.57
C PRO A 213 -48.15 37.19 -15.25
N LEU A 214 -48.68 36.27 -14.44
CA LEU A 214 -49.34 35.06 -14.93
C LEU A 214 -50.41 35.47 -15.95
N PRO A 215 -50.54 34.76 -17.08
CA PRO A 215 -51.59 35.04 -18.04
C PRO A 215 -52.96 34.88 -17.35
N PRO A 216 -53.94 35.73 -17.67
CA PRO A 216 -55.25 35.65 -17.06
C PRO A 216 -55.87 34.27 -17.35
N SER A 217 -56.33 33.62 -16.29
CA SER A 217 -57.09 32.38 -16.39
C SER A 217 -58.42 32.66 -17.10
N GLU A 218 -58.65 31.97 -18.22
CA GLU A 218 -59.98 31.84 -18.83
C GLU A 218 -60.94 31.05 -17.93
#